data_AF-A0A538MMD7-F1
#
_entry.id   AF-A0A538MMD7-F1
#
_cell.length_a   1.000
_cell.length_b   1.000
_cell.length_c   1.000
_cell.angle_alpha   90.00
_cell.angle_beta   90.00
_cell.angle_gamma   90.00
#
_symmetry.space_group_name_H-M   'P 1'
#
loop_
_entity.id
_entity.type
_entity.pdbx_description
1 polymer ?
#
loop_
_entity_poly.entity_id
_entity_poly.type
_entity_poly.pdbx_seq_one_letter_code
_entity_poly.pdbx_strand_id
1 'polypeptide(L)'
;MSTVRQLGHGTDTGKKRRRNEDDYVVEPPLFAIADGMGGAQAGELASSLAAGAVREDEGTAGSGERRVTQLIQEANRRVYQRSSQDAAASGMGTTLTVALVGDGTVAFGHVGDSRAYLIRDRRLEQLTEDHSLVAELVRSGKLSPEETRTHPQRSVITRALGTDPDVDVDTFSIETQTGDLFMLCSDGLTSMVEDDVILSTIEENRDNLQKTAKALIRAANKGGGEDNITVVFFEIGDDVGEPLEETAQYPALTADGDGELDEDTLDELDRVPALDTMVVPPGEAQEIVAPKRRALARLIPALLLILVALAVVGVVLWTLYRR
;
A
#
# COMPACT_ATOMS: atom_id res chain seq x y z
N MET A 1 15.95 -21.70 17.97
CA MET A 1 15.66 -21.13 16.64
C MET A 1 14.26 -20.57 16.74
N SER A 2 14.05 -19.30 16.43
CA SER A 2 12.70 -18.72 16.43
C SER A 2 11.88 -19.43 15.36
N THR A 3 10.83 -20.12 15.80
CA THR A 3 9.88 -20.82 14.93
C THR A 3 8.57 -20.07 14.88
N VAL A 4 7.83 -20.27 13.79
CA VAL A 4 6.49 -19.73 13.63
C VAL A 4 5.52 -20.66 14.34
N ARG A 5 4.83 -20.15 15.35
CA ARG A 5 3.89 -20.90 16.19
C ARG A 5 2.46 -20.86 15.63
N GLN A 6 2.03 -19.70 15.14
CA GLN A 6 0.68 -19.51 14.62
C GLN A 6 0.71 -18.60 13.41
N LEU A 7 -0.21 -18.85 12.48
CA LEU A 7 -0.40 -18.09 11.26
C LEU A 7 -1.87 -17.69 11.11
N GLY A 8 -2.11 -16.58 10.41
CA GLY A 8 -3.44 -16.19 9.97
C GLY A 8 -3.33 -15.23 8.82
N HIS A 9 -4.21 -15.34 7.83
CA HIS A 9 -4.15 -14.46 6.67
C HIS A 9 -5.54 -14.31 6.04
N GLY A 10 -5.69 -13.29 5.22
CA GLY A 10 -6.88 -13.13 4.40
C GLY A 10 -6.68 -12.03 3.38
N THR A 11 -7.42 -12.15 2.30
CA THR A 11 -7.52 -11.13 1.25
C THR A 11 -8.98 -10.99 0.85
N ASP A 12 -9.38 -9.77 0.48
CA ASP A 12 -10.73 -9.46 0.01
C ASP A 12 -10.65 -8.31 -1.00
N THR A 13 -11.45 -8.41 -2.06
CA THR A 13 -11.52 -7.37 -3.11
C THR A 13 -11.95 -6.01 -2.56
N GLY A 14 -12.60 -5.96 -1.40
CA GLY A 14 -13.28 -4.77 -0.92
C GLY A 14 -14.63 -4.57 -1.60
N LYS A 15 -15.26 -3.42 -1.32
CA LYS A 15 -16.60 -3.08 -1.80
C LYS A 15 -16.61 -2.22 -3.06
N LYS A 16 -15.51 -1.53 -3.36
CA LYS A 16 -15.44 -0.55 -4.46
C LYS A 16 -14.60 -1.02 -5.65
N ARG A 17 -13.67 -1.95 -5.43
CA ARG A 17 -12.88 -2.54 -6.52
C ARG A 17 -13.63 -3.67 -7.21
N ARG A 18 -13.29 -3.92 -8.47
CA ARG A 18 -13.86 -5.04 -9.26
C ARG A 18 -13.02 -6.29 -9.23
N ARG A 19 -11.73 -6.13 -8.94
CA ARG A 19 -10.70 -7.16 -8.95
C ARG A 19 -9.85 -6.99 -7.72
N ASN A 20 -9.27 -8.10 -7.29
CA ASN A 20 -8.25 -8.09 -6.27
C ASN A 20 -6.89 -8.02 -6.95
N GLU A 21 -6.19 -6.92 -6.75
CA GLU A 21 -4.85 -6.67 -7.27
C GLU A 21 -3.79 -6.91 -6.19
N ASP A 22 -4.19 -7.28 -4.96
CA ASP A 22 -3.28 -7.75 -3.93
C ASP A 22 -2.89 -9.22 -4.14
N ASP A 23 -1.64 -9.56 -3.81
CA ASP A 23 -1.16 -10.94 -3.64
C ASP A 23 -0.28 -11.05 -2.38
N TYR A 24 -0.09 -12.26 -1.86
CA TYR A 24 0.64 -12.49 -0.62
C TYR A 24 1.32 -13.87 -0.56
N VAL A 25 2.26 -14.02 0.38
CA VAL A 25 2.99 -15.27 0.66
C VAL A 25 2.88 -15.59 2.16
N VAL A 26 2.53 -16.83 2.49
CA VAL A 26 2.49 -17.37 3.86
C VAL A 26 3.15 -18.74 3.88
N GLU A 27 4.46 -18.76 3.68
CA GLU A 27 5.25 -20.00 3.51
C GLU A 27 6.49 -19.92 4.40
N PRO A 28 6.40 -20.28 5.69
CA PRO A 28 7.51 -20.18 6.63
C PRO A 28 8.79 -20.80 6.05
N PRO A 29 9.94 -20.08 6.07
CA PRO A 29 10.20 -18.88 6.86
C PRO A 29 9.82 -17.53 6.20
N LEU A 30 9.20 -17.54 5.02
CA LEU A 30 8.90 -16.34 4.22
C LEU A 30 7.44 -15.90 4.32
N PHE A 31 7.26 -14.59 4.47
CA PHE A 31 5.96 -13.92 4.44
C PHE A 31 6.08 -12.69 3.56
N ALA A 32 5.06 -12.41 2.76
CA ALA A 32 5.04 -11.21 1.95
C ALA A 32 3.63 -10.73 1.65
N ILE A 33 3.54 -9.46 1.27
CA ILE A 33 2.36 -8.84 0.68
C ILE A 33 2.80 -7.93 -0.46
N ALA A 34 2.02 -7.93 -1.54
CA ALA A 34 2.21 -7.11 -2.71
C ALA A 34 0.88 -6.50 -3.12
N ASP A 35 0.79 -5.17 -3.11
CA ASP A 35 -0.38 -4.40 -3.52
C ASP A 35 -0.16 -3.93 -4.96
N GLY A 36 -0.91 -4.51 -5.89
CA GLY A 36 -0.76 -4.31 -7.32
C GLY A 36 -1.44 -3.04 -7.79
N MET A 37 -0.76 -2.27 -8.63
CA MET A 37 -1.31 -1.07 -9.23
C MET A 37 -1.06 -1.03 -10.75
N GLY A 38 -2.01 -0.41 -11.45
CA GLY A 38 -1.96 -0.24 -12.89
C GLY A 38 -3.36 -0.31 -13.48
N GLY A 39 -3.53 0.17 -14.71
CA GLY A 39 -4.83 0.06 -15.37
C GLY A 39 -5.24 -1.40 -15.64
N ALA A 40 -6.51 -1.62 -15.96
CA ALA A 40 -7.03 -2.92 -16.42
C ALA A 40 -6.66 -4.13 -15.54
N GLN A 41 -5.86 -5.10 -16.04
CA GLN A 41 -5.40 -6.31 -15.32
C GLN A 41 -3.93 -6.21 -14.91
N ALA A 42 -3.34 -5.03 -15.04
CA ALA A 42 -1.91 -4.84 -14.91
C ALA A 42 -1.45 -4.94 -13.45
N GLY A 43 -2.26 -4.47 -12.50
CA GLY A 43 -1.97 -4.57 -11.06
C GLY A 43 -1.92 -6.01 -10.56
N GLU A 44 -2.96 -6.79 -10.85
CA GLU A 44 -3.05 -8.24 -10.53
C GLU A 44 -1.83 -9.02 -11.05
N LEU A 45 -1.38 -8.72 -12.29
CA LEU A 45 -0.18 -9.36 -12.85
C LEU A 45 1.10 -8.93 -12.13
N ALA A 46 1.22 -7.65 -11.77
CA ALA A 46 2.40 -7.11 -11.11
C ALA A 46 2.60 -7.73 -9.71
N SER A 47 1.57 -7.71 -8.87
CA SER A 47 1.60 -8.29 -7.53
C SER A 47 1.85 -9.79 -7.57
N SER A 48 1.23 -10.50 -8.51
CA SER A 48 1.43 -11.94 -8.68
C SER A 48 2.86 -12.31 -9.07
N LEU A 49 3.49 -11.54 -9.98
CA LEU A 49 4.90 -11.74 -10.33
C LEU A 49 5.84 -11.46 -9.15
N ALA A 50 5.54 -10.45 -8.34
CA ALA A 50 6.31 -10.11 -7.16
C ALA A 50 6.21 -11.18 -6.07
N ALA A 51 4.98 -11.60 -5.72
CA ALA A 51 4.75 -12.69 -4.77
C ALA A 51 5.35 -14.02 -5.27
N GLY A 52 5.23 -14.31 -6.56
CA GLY A 52 5.86 -15.47 -7.20
C GLY A 52 7.38 -15.49 -7.07
N ALA A 53 8.04 -14.34 -7.21
CA ALA A 53 9.49 -14.23 -7.00
C ALA A 53 9.93 -14.59 -5.58
N VAL A 54 9.12 -14.23 -4.57
CA VAL A 54 9.37 -14.59 -3.17
C VAL A 54 9.09 -16.07 -2.93
N ARG A 55 8.00 -16.60 -3.49
CA ARG A 55 7.59 -18.00 -3.34
C ARG A 55 8.58 -18.99 -3.96
N GLU A 56 9.14 -18.63 -5.11
CA GLU A 56 10.10 -19.47 -5.84
C GLU A 56 11.53 -19.38 -5.28
N ASP A 57 11.74 -18.73 -4.14
CA ASP A 57 13.05 -18.67 -3.50
C ASP A 57 13.51 -20.05 -3.01
N GLU A 58 14.55 -20.58 -3.65
CA GLU A 58 15.18 -21.84 -3.26
C GLU A 58 16.06 -21.71 -2.00
N GLY A 59 16.23 -20.50 -1.45
CA GLY A 59 17.02 -20.25 -0.24
C GLY A 59 18.53 -20.46 -0.42
N THR A 60 19.01 -20.43 -1.67
CA THR A 60 20.38 -20.77 -2.03
C THR A 60 21.36 -19.58 -1.93
N ALA A 61 20.85 -18.35 -1.77
CA ALA A 61 21.66 -17.13 -1.74
C ALA A 61 21.32 -16.22 -0.53
N GLY A 62 22.37 -15.85 0.23
CA GLY A 62 22.28 -14.85 1.29
C GLY A 62 21.61 -15.31 2.59
N SER A 63 21.55 -14.40 3.57
CA SER A 63 20.79 -14.55 4.81
C SER A 63 20.34 -13.18 5.32
N GLY A 64 19.32 -13.15 6.19
CA GLY A 64 18.76 -11.93 6.78
C GLY A 64 18.41 -10.87 5.71
N GLU A 65 18.73 -9.61 6.00
CA GLU A 65 18.45 -8.46 5.13
C GLU A 65 19.00 -8.60 3.71
N ARG A 66 20.17 -9.23 3.53
CA ARG A 66 20.76 -9.44 2.20
C ARG A 66 19.91 -10.38 1.35
N ARG A 67 19.35 -11.45 1.94
CA ARG A 67 18.46 -12.36 1.23
C ARG A 67 17.16 -11.65 0.86
N VAL A 68 16.58 -10.91 1.79
CA VAL A 68 15.35 -10.15 1.51
C VAL A 68 15.56 -9.11 0.41
N THR A 69 16.70 -8.39 0.42
CA THR A 69 17.07 -7.45 -0.66
C THR A 69 17.10 -8.15 -2.02
N GLN A 70 17.73 -9.32 -2.10
CA GLN A 70 17.82 -10.09 -3.35
C GLN A 70 16.46 -10.55 -3.86
N LEU A 71 15.56 -10.95 -2.95
CA LEU A 71 14.19 -11.32 -3.31
C LEU A 71 13.42 -10.15 -3.91
N ILE A 72 13.52 -8.97 -3.29
CA ILE A 72 12.82 -7.78 -3.78
C ILE A 72 13.43 -7.29 -5.11
N GLN A 73 14.74 -7.38 -5.28
CA GLN A 73 15.41 -7.05 -6.55
C GLN A 73 15.00 -8.02 -7.67
N GLU A 74 14.90 -9.32 -7.38
CA GLU A 74 14.42 -10.31 -8.34
C GLU A 74 12.94 -10.08 -8.69
N ALA A 75 12.10 -9.78 -7.70
CA ALA A 75 10.71 -9.38 -7.91
C ALA A 75 10.63 -8.15 -8.84
N ASN A 76 11.40 -7.09 -8.54
CA ASN A 76 11.46 -5.89 -9.38
C ASN A 76 11.84 -6.22 -10.82
N ARG A 77 12.89 -7.05 -11.00
CA ARG A 77 13.36 -7.48 -12.32
C ARG A 77 12.25 -8.16 -13.11
N ARG A 78 11.49 -9.06 -12.50
CA ARG A 78 10.38 -9.78 -13.17
C ARG A 78 9.24 -8.83 -13.56
N VAL A 79 8.82 -7.96 -12.66
CA VAL A 79 7.75 -6.98 -12.92
C VAL A 79 8.19 -5.99 -14.00
N TYR A 80 9.40 -5.43 -13.91
CA TYR A 80 9.94 -4.48 -14.90
C TYR A 80 10.11 -5.11 -16.29
N GLN A 81 10.63 -6.34 -16.36
CA GLN A 81 10.75 -7.06 -17.64
C GLN A 81 9.39 -7.28 -18.30
N ARG A 82 8.37 -7.67 -17.53
CA ARG A 82 7.03 -7.83 -18.08
C ARG A 82 6.44 -6.49 -18.51
N SER A 83 6.58 -5.44 -17.71
CA SER A 83 6.03 -4.12 -18.01
C SER A 83 6.65 -3.50 -19.28
N SER A 84 7.94 -3.74 -19.52
CA SER A 84 8.67 -3.21 -20.68
C SER A 84 8.45 -4.01 -21.97
N GLN A 85 8.03 -5.27 -21.90
CA GLN A 85 7.89 -6.16 -23.06
C GLN A 85 6.46 -6.30 -23.57
N ASP A 86 5.47 -6.09 -22.71
CA ASP A 86 4.05 -6.26 -23.04
C ASP A 86 3.31 -4.92 -22.94
N ALA A 87 2.79 -4.45 -24.07
CA ALA A 87 2.04 -3.19 -24.13
C ALA A 87 0.79 -3.21 -23.23
N ALA A 88 0.20 -4.38 -22.97
CA ALA A 88 -0.95 -4.53 -22.06
C ALA A 88 -0.55 -4.45 -20.57
N ALA A 89 0.73 -4.64 -20.26
CA ALA A 89 1.30 -4.55 -18.91
C ALA A 89 2.14 -3.26 -18.69
N SER A 90 2.11 -2.35 -19.66
CA SER A 90 2.86 -1.10 -19.62
C SER A 90 2.42 -0.24 -18.44
N GLY A 91 3.38 0.18 -17.62
CA GLY A 91 3.14 1.01 -16.44
C GLY A 91 2.56 0.26 -15.24
N MET A 92 2.51 -1.07 -15.27
CA MET A 92 2.18 -1.86 -14.09
C MET A 92 3.25 -1.71 -13.01
N GLY A 93 2.83 -1.74 -11.76
CA GLY A 93 3.73 -1.77 -10.62
C GLY A 93 3.07 -2.44 -9.43
N THR A 94 3.85 -2.65 -8.39
CA THR A 94 3.32 -3.20 -7.14
C THR A 94 4.19 -2.77 -5.96
N THR A 95 3.58 -2.67 -4.77
CA THR A 95 4.35 -2.64 -3.53
C THR A 95 4.95 -4.03 -3.26
N LEU A 96 5.91 -4.11 -2.34
CA LEU A 96 6.33 -5.39 -1.80
C LEU A 96 6.90 -5.20 -0.40
N THR A 97 6.28 -5.84 0.59
CA THR A 97 6.82 -5.96 1.95
C THR A 97 7.06 -7.42 2.25
N VAL A 98 8.30 -7.80 2.55
CA VAL A 98 8.75 -9.17 2.82
C VAL A 98 9.27 -9.28 4.24
N ALA A 99 8.95 -10.38 4.91
CA ALA A 99 9.52 -10.78 6.18
C ALA A 99 10.14 -12.19 6.07
N LEU A 100 11.37 -12.33 6.54
CA LEU A 100 12.11 -13.59 6.60
C LEU A 100 12.43 -13.92 8.05
N VAL A 101 11.84 -14.98 8.58
CA VAL A 101 12.08 -15.46 9.94
C VAL A 101 13.33 -16.35 9.96
N GLY A 102 14.32 -16.02 10.79
CA GLY A 102 15.53 -16.83 10.89
C GLY A 102 16.49 -16.35 11.98
N ASP A 103 17.23 -17.30 12.55
CA ASP A 103 18.36 -17.01 13.45
C ASP A 103 18.05 -16.09 14.65
N GLY A 104 16.83 -16.19 15.22
CA GLY A 104 16.45 -15.33 16.36
C GLY A 104 15.91 -13.96 15.94
N THR A 105 15.80 -13.70 14.65
CA THR A 105 15.41 -12.42 14.08
C THR A 105 14.32 -12.56 13.02
N VAL A 106 13.65 -11.45 12.70
CA VAL A 106 12.90 -11.30 11.45
C VAL A 106 13.57 -10.20 10.64
N ALA A 107 14.07 -10.55 9.47
CA ALA A 107 14.57 -9.57 8.50
C ALA A 107 13.42 -9.09 7.62
N PHE A 108 13.30 -7.78 7.46
CA PHE A 108 12.30 -7.13 6.63
C PHE A 108 12.96 -6.47 5.42
N GLY A 109 12.17 -6.40 4.35
CA GLY A 109 12.45 -5.57 3.19
C GLY A 109 11.17 -4.96 2.68
N HIS A 110 11.23 -3.70 2.26
CA HIS A 110 10.03 -2.92 2.00
C HIS A 110 10.20 -1.94 0.83
N VAL A 111 9.20 -1.93 -0.05
CA VAL A 111 8.99 -0.93 -1.10
C VAL A 111 7.49 -0.66 -1.23
N GLY A 112 7.10 0.62 -1.31
CA GLY A 112 5.68 1.03 -1.40
C GLY A 112 5.13 1.51 -0.06
N ASP A 113 3.82 1.38 0.15
CA ASP A 113 3.09 1.88 1.33
C ASP A 113 2.25 0.80 2.03
N SER A 114 2.36 -0.46 1.61
CA SER A 114 1.96 -1.60 2.44
C SER A 114 2.82 -1.66 3.71
N ARG A 115 2.29 -2.13 4.83
CA ARG A 115 2.94 -1.94 6.13
C ARG A 115 3.27 -3.25 6.84
N ALA A 116 4.35 -3.21 7.62
CA ALA A 116 4.64 -4.23 8.63
C ALA A 116 4.47 -3.65 10.04
N TYR A 117 3.92 -4.45 10.95
CA TYR A 117 3.73 -4.11 12.34
C TYR A 117 4.26 -5.20 13.27
N LEU A 118 4.77 -4.79 14.43
CA LEU A 118 5.02 -5.65 15.59
C LEU A 118 3.95 -5.40 16.65
N ILE A 119 3.37 -6.49 17.15
CA ILE A 119 2.47 -6.50 18.29
C ILE A 119 3.19 -7.17 19.47
N ARG A 120 3.69 -6.34 20.38
CA ARG A 120 4.39 -6.73 21.61
C ARG A 120 3.87 -5.90 22.78
N ASP A 121 3.72 -6.51 23.96
CA ASP A 121 3.27 -5.83 25.18
C ASP A 121 2.00 -4.99 25.01
N ARG A 122 1.02 -5.52 24.26
CA ARG A 122 -0.26 -4.84 23.96
C ARG A 122 -0.10 -3.49 23.26
N ARG A 123 0.94 -3.36 22.43
CA ARG A 123 1.18 -2.20 21.58
C ARG A 123 1.29 -2.64 20.14
N LEU A 124 0.70 -1.84 19.25
CA LEU A 124 0.88 -1.95 17.81
C LEU A 124 1.96 -0.94 17.41
N GLU A 125 3.08 -1.44 16.91
CA GLU A 125 4.22 -0.63 16.44
C GLU A 125 4.38 -0.82 14.94
N GLN A 126 4.22 0.25 14.16
CA GLN A 126 4.55 0.24 12.73
C GLN A 126 6.06 0.17 12.56
N LEU A 127 6.54 -0.82 11.81
CA LEU A 127 7.97 -1.07 11.56
C LEU A 127 8.46 -0.43 10.26
N THR A 128 7.60 -0.34 9.24
CA THR A 128 7.95 0.22 7.92
C THR A 128 7.62 1.70 7.84
N GLU A 129 8.34 2.45 7.01
CA GLU A 129 7.96 3.80 6.62
C GLU A 129 7.33 3.80 5.23
N ASP A 130 6.14 4.41 5.09
CA ASP A 130 5.46 4.46 3.79
C ASP A 130 6.28 5.27 2.78
N HIS A 131 6.47 4.69 1.60
CA HIS A 131 6.97 5.38 0.42
C HIS A 131 5.81 6.08 -0.30
N SER A 132 5.19 7.07 0.36
CA SER A 132 4.06 7.85 -0.18
C SER A 132 4.32 9.34 -0.17
N LEU A 133 3.63 10.06 -1.06
CA LEU A 133 3.73 11.52 -1.16
C LEU A 133 3.36 12.18 0.17
N VAL A 134 2.31 11.70 0.82
CA VAL A 134 1.86 12.25 2.11
C VAL A 134 2.88 11.98 3.22
N ALA A 135 3.54 10.82 3.23
CA ALA A 135 4.61 10.53 4.17
C ALA A 135 5.82 11.48 3.97
N GLU A 136 6.21 11.75 2.73
CA GLU A 136 7.27 12.73 2.42
C GLU A 136 6.90 14.16 2.87
N LEU A 137 5.63 14.55 2.71
CA LEU A 137 5.15 15.85 3.17
C LEU A 137 5.15 15.97 4.69
N VAL A 138 4.83 14.89 5.41
CA VAL A 138 4.95 14.84 6.87
C VAL A 138 6.42 14.92 7.29
N ARG A 139 7.30 14.11 6.68
CA ARG A 139 8.75 14.14 6.96
C ARG A 139 9.37 15.52 6.76
N SER A 140 8.94 16.23 5.72
CA SER A 140 9.41 17.59 5.44
C SER A 140 8.73 18.69 6.26
N GLY A 141 7.84 18.33 7.19
CA GLY A 141 7.10 19.26 8.06
C GLY A 141 6.08 20.13 7.31
N LYS A 142 5.71 19.74 6.09
CA LYS A 142 4.74 20.45 5.24
C LYS A 142 3.29 20.03 5.50
N LEU A 143 3.09 18.89 6.17
CA LEU A 143 1.80 18.30 6.49
C LEU A 143 1.87 17.69 7.90
N SER A 144 0.80 17.77 8.68
CA SER A 144 0.70 17.01 9.93
C SER A 144 0.24 15.57 9.68
N PRO A 145 0.55 14.60 10.56
CA PRO A 145 0.06 13.23 10.43
C PRO A 145 -1.47 13.14 10.30
N GLU A 146 -2.21 13.99 11.01
CA GLU A 146 -3.68 14.02 10.99
C GLU A 146 -4.24 14.47 9.63
N GLU A 147 -3.53 15.35 8.94
CA GLU A 147 -3.97 15.90 7.64
C GLU A 147 -3.83 14.89 6.49
N THR A 148 -2.93 13.89 6.63
CA THR A 148 -2.63 12.89 5.58
C THR A 148 -3.88 12.15 5.09
N ARG A 149 -4.79 11.80 6.00
CA ARG A 149 -5.92 10.90 5.75
C ARG A 149 -6.98 11.50 4.84
N THR A 150 -7.14 12.82 4.91
CA THR A 150 -8.06 13.57 4.06
C THR A 150 -7.35 14.19 2.84
N HIS A 151 -6.04 13.97 2.70
CA HIS A 151 -5.28 14.56 1.61
C HIS A 151 -5.75 13.98 0.25
N PRO A 152 -5.99 14.82 -0.76
CA PRO A 152 -6.50 14.37 -2.07
C PRO A 152 -5.52 13.46 -2.82
N GLN A 153 -4.25 13.45 -2.42
CA GLN A 153 -3.19 12.64 -3.02
C GLN A 153 -2.62 11.62 -2.03
N ARG A 154 -3.45 11.12 -1.10
CA ARG A 154 -3.02 10.12 -0.12
C ARG A 154 -2.57 8.79 -0.76
N SER A 155 -3.21 8.40 -1.87
CA SER A 155 -2.90 7.21 -2.66
C SER A 155 -1.78 7.41 -3.68
N VAL A 156 -0.96 8.46 -3.54
CA VAL A 156 0.20 8.66 -4.43
C VAL A 156 1.42 8.08 -3.76
N ILE A 157 2.01 7.04 -4.36
CA ILE A 157 3.23 6.41 -3.85
C ILE A 157 4.46 6.95 -4.57
N THR A 158 5.60 6.90 -3.89
CA THR A 158 6.88 7.43 -4.39
C THR A 158 7.87 6.35 -4.79
N ARG A 159 7.59 5.10 -4.44
CA ARG A 159 8.42 3.95 -4.80
C ARG A 159 7.56 2.72 -5.01
N ALA A 160 7.81 1.99 -6.10
CA ALA A 160 7.11 0.78 -6.46
C ALA A 160 8.05 -0.16 -7.22
N LEU A 161 7.73 -1.44 -7.26
CA LEU A 161 8.39 -2.39 -8.16
C LEU A 161 7.85 -2.20 -9.58
N GLY A 162 8.71 -2.44 -10.57
CA GLY A 162 8.33 -2.50 -11.98
C GLY A 162 8.36 -1.17 -12.75
N THR A 163 8.46 -0.04 -12.05
CA THR A 163 8.53 1.29 -12.70
C THR A 163 9.92 1.58 -13.27
N ASP A 164 10.96 1.09 -12.59
CA ASP A 164 12.36 1.31 -12.93
C ASP A 164 13.15 -0.01 -12.87
N PRO A 165 14.25 -0.15 -13.63
CA PRO A 165 15.07 -1.37 -13.64
C PRO A 165 15.72 -1.64 -12.29
N ASP A 166 16.03 -0.59 -11.54
CA ASP A 166 16.62 -0.62 -10.21
C ASP A 166 15.62 -0.04 -9.20
N VAL A 167 15.59 -0.61 -7.99
CA VAL A 167 14.72 -0.15 -6.90
C VAL A 167 15.51 -0.07 -5.60
N ASP A 168 15.35 1.03 -4.87
CA ASP A 168 15.91 1.19 -3.54
C ASP A 168 15.05 0.44 -2.53
N VAL A 169 15.64 -0.56 -1.87
CA VAL A 169 14.96 -1.42 -0.91
C VAL A 169 15.32 -1.00 0.51
N ASP A 170 14.32 -0.68 1.32
CA ASP A 170 14.52 -0.43 2.74
C ASP A 170 14.58 -1.77 3.47
N THR A 171 15.66 -2.04 4.21
CA THR A 171 15.85 -3.30 4.96
C THR A 171 16.27 -3.07 6.39
N PHE A 172 15.77 -3.92 7.29
CA PHE A 172 16.12 -3.92 8.71
C PHE A 172 15.79 -5.28 9.35
N SER A 173 16.33 -5.54 10.54
CA SER A 173 16.08 -6.77 11.29
C SER A 173 15.57 -6.47 12.69
N ILE A 174 14.63 -7.28 13.17
CA ILE A 174 14.08 -7.20 14.53
C ILE A 174 14.46 -8.45 15.30
N GLU A 175 15.02 -8.29 16.49
CA GLU A 175 15.21 -9.41 17.43
C GLU A 175 13.86 -9.90 17.95
N THR A 176 13.68 -11.21 17.88
CA THR A 176 12.41 -11.87 18.24
C THR A 176 12.38 -12.34 19.67
N GLN A 177 11.18 -12.30 20.24
CA GLN A 177 10.82 -12.85 21.54
C GLN A 177 9.64 -13.80 21.36
N THR A 178 9.58 -14.85 22.17
CA THR A 178 8.42 -15.76 22.21
C THR A 178 7.15 -14.98 22.51
N GLY A 179 6.14 -15.12 21.65
CA GLY A 179 4.87 -14.40 21.70
C GLY A 179 4.83 -13.10 20.89
N ASP A 180 5.92 -12.71 20.22
CA ASP A 180 5.87 -11.62 19.24
C ASP A 180 4.91 -11.98 18.11
N LEU A 181 3.97 -11.09 17.83
CA LEU A 181 3.08 -11.22 16.69
C LEU A 181 3.43 -10.16 15.66
N PHE A 182 3.71 -10.57 14.44
CA PHE A 182 3.92 -9.67 13.32
C PHE A 182 2.70 -9.66 12.41
N MET A 183 2.42 -8.51 11.82
CA MET A 183 1.36 -8.32 10.83
C MET A 183 1.92 -7.60 9.60
N LEU A 184 1.65 -8.12 8.42
CA LEU A 184 1.79 -7.40 7.14
C LEU A 184 0.39 -7.04 6.64
N CYS A 185 0.18 -5.85 6.10
CA CYS A 185 -1.09 -5.48 5.50
C CYS A 185 -0.96 -4.49 4.33
N SER A 186 -1.90 -4.54 3.39
CA SER A 186 -2.06 -3.53 2.34
C SER A 186 -2.71 -2.26 2.91
N ASP A 187 -2.65 -1.17 2.14
CA ASP A 187 -3.16 0.13 2.58
C ASP A 187 -4.69 0.12 2.75
N GLY A 188 -5.41 -0.79 2.08
CA GLY A 188 -6.85 -0.96 2.17
C GLY A 188 -7.34 -1.32 3.58
N LEU A 189 -6.47 -1.90 4.42
CA LEU A 189 -6.75 -2.02 5.85
C LEU A 189 -6.62 -0.68 6.57
N THR A 190 -5.43 -0.08 6.52
CA THR A 190 -5.03 1.07 7.36
C THR A 190 -5.67 2.38 6.92
N SER A 191 -6.16 2.45 5.68
CA SER A 191 -6.98 3.56 5.18
C SER A 191 -8.39 3.56 5.79
N MET A 192 -8.92 2.38 6.13
CA MET A 192 -10.31 2.19 6.57
C MET A 192 -10.45 1.94 8.07
N VAL A 193 -9.38 1.51 8.75
CA VAL A 193 -9.39 1.09 10.15
C VAL A 193 -8.24 1.76 10.90
N GLU A 194 -8.56 2.38 12.03
CA GLU A 194 -7.58 2.99 12.94
C GLU A 194 -6.73 1.94 13.66
N ASP A 195 -5.52 2.34 14.04
CA ASP A 195 -4.58 1.51 14.80
C ASP A 195 -5.14 0.99 16.13
N ASP A 196 -5.96 1.77 16.85
CA ASP A 196 -6.59 1.33 18.11
C ASP A 196 -7.66 0.26 17.89
N VAL A 197 -8.42 0.38 16.79
CA VAL A 197 -9.38 -0.64 16.35
C VAL A 197 -8.66 -1.89 15.86
N ILE A 198 -7.53 -1.75 15.16
CA ILE A 198 -6.70 -2.88 14.74
C ILE A 198 -6.19 -3.63 15.97
N LEU A 199 -5.57 -2.92 16.91
CA LEU A 199 -5.01 -3.50 18.13
C LEU A 199 -6.09 -4.20 18.97
N SER A 200 -7.22 -3.54 19.24
CA SER A 200 -8.31 -4.16 20.01
C SER A 200 -8.87 -5.42 19.33
N THR A 201 -9.02 -5.41 18.00
CA THR A 201 -9.48 -6.58 17.23
C THR A 201 -8.51 -7.75 17.35
N ILE A 202 -7.20 -7.48 17.30
CA ILE A 202 -6.15 -8.49 17.50
C ILE A 202 -6.22 -9.05 18.92
N GLU A 203 -6.35 -8.19 19.94
CA GLU A 203 -6.40 -8.62 21.34
C GLU A 203 -7.64 -9.48 21.65
N GLU A 204 -8.79 -9.16 21.06
CA GLU A 204 -10.04 -9.91 21.24
C GLU A 204 -10.02 -11.31 20.60
N ASN A 205 -9.15 -11.54 19.62
CA ASN A 205 -9.10 -12.76 18.82
C ASN A 205 -7.70 -13.40 18.81
N ARG A 206 -6.86 -13.07 19.81
CA ARG A 206 -5.44 -13.43 19.85
C ARG A 206 -5.18 -14.93 19.80
N ASP A 207 -6.13 -15.74 20.24
CA ASP A 207 -6.08 -17.21 20.20
C ASP A 207 -6.29 -17.78 18.78
N ASN A 208 -6.84 -17.00 17.84
CA ASN A 208 -7.12 -17.43 16.48
C ASN A 208 -6.80 -16.33 15.46
N LEU A 209 -5.58 -16.34 14.94
CA LEU A 209 -5.13 -15.35 13.95
C LEU A 209 -5.93 -15.39 12.65
N GLN A 210 -6.45 -16.54 12.23
CA GLN A 210 -7.32 -16.62 11.04
C GLN A 210 -8.65 -15.91 11.25
N LYS A 211 -9.24 -16.02 12.44
CA LYS A 211 -10.43 -15.26 12.84
C LYS A 211 -10.11 -13.77 12.96
N THR A 212 -8.92 -13.43 13.47
CA THR A 212 -8.43 -12.04 13.54
C THR A 212 -8.36 -11.41 12.16
N ALA A 213 -7.71 -12.05 11.19
CA ALA A 213 -7.62 -11.56 9.80
C ALA A 213 -9.02 -11.31 9.20
N LYS A 214 -9.95 -12.27 9.35
CA LYS A 214 -11.34 -12.10 8.90
C LYS A 214 -12.09 -10.98 9.63
N ALA A 215 -11.77 -10.72 10.90
CA ALA A 215 -12.39 -9.62 11.65
C ALA A 215 -11.90 -8.26 11.15
N LEU A 216 -10.59 -8.12 10.90
CA LEU A 216 -10.00 -6.89 10.35
C LEU A 216 -10.50 -6.58 8.93
N ILE A 217 -10.56 -7.60 8.06
CA ILE A 217 -11.14 -7.44 6.71
C ILE A 217 -12.59 -6.96 6.79
N ARG A 218 -13.40 -7.54 7.69
CA ARG A 218 -14.78 -7.08 7.90
C ARG A 218 -14.84 -5.66 8.45
N ALA A 219 -13.92 -5.27 9.33
CA ALA A 219 -13.84 -3.91 9.85
C ALA A 219 -13.50 -2.91 8.74
N ALA A 220 -12.51 -3.20 7.90
CA ALA A 220 -12.14 -2.37 6.75
C ALA A 220 -13.30 -2.23 5.75
N ASN A 221 -13.96 -3.34 5.42
CA ASN A 221 -15.15 -3.32 4.58
C ASN A 221 -16.31 -2.53 5.21
N LYS A 222 -16.45 -2.53 6.54
CA LYS A 222 -17.43 -1.68 7.24
C LYS A 222 -17.04 -0.20 7.20
N GLY A 223 -15.75 0.11 7.25
CA GLY A 223 -15.20 1.47 7.14
C GLY A 223 -15.35 2.10 5.75
N GLY A 224 -15.52 1.29 4.71
CA GLY A 224 -15.83 1.75 3.36
C GLY A 224 -15.52 0.69 2.30
N GLY A 225 -14.48 -0.10 2.52
CA GLY A 225 -13.98 -1.09 1.55
C GLY A 225 -13.61 -0.42 0.23
N GLU A 226 -12.91 0.72 0.29
CA GLU A 226 -12.53 1.50 -0.89
C GLU A 226 -11.46 0.82 -1.74
N ASP A 227 -10.68 -0.09 -1.13
CA ASP A 227 -9.58 -0.81 -1.77
C ASP A 227 -9.62 -2.32 -1.51
N ASN A 228 -8.71 -3.04 -2.17
CA ASN A 228 -8.33 -4.41 -1.83
C ASN A 228 -7.73 -4.44 -0.42
N ILE A 229 -8.04 -5.49 0.33
CA ILE A 229 -7.68 -5.60 1.74
C ILE A 229 -6.99 -6.93 1.95
N THR A 230 -5.70 -6.90 2.25
CA THR A 230 -4.91 -8.10 2.52
C THR A 230 -4.17 -7.96 3.84
N VAL A 231 -4.18 -9.03 4.63
CA VAL A 231 -3.55 -9.10 5.95
C VAL A 231 -2.88 -10.46 6.12
N VAL A 232 -1.64 -10.47 6.61
CA VAL A 232 -0.87 -11.68 6.93
C VAL A 232 -0.33 -11.54 8.35
N PHE A 233 -0.49 -12.58 9.16
CA PHE A 233 -0.01 -12.68 10.53
C PHE A 233 0.90 -13.88 10.70
N PHE A 234 1.95 -13.69 11.50
CA PHE A 234 2.77 -14.79 12.03
C PHE A 234 3.21 -14.48 13.46
N GLU A 235 3.00 -15.44 14.37
CA GLU A 235 3.45 -15.37 15.76
C GLU A 235 4.73 -16.19 15.95
N ILE A 236 5.73 -15.59 16.59
CA ILE A 236 6.96 -16.28 17.01
C ILE A 236 6.68 -17.09 18.27
N GLY A 237 7.11 -18.33 18.30
CA GLY A 237 7.13 -19.11 19.53
C GLY A 237 8.15 -20.23 19.51
N ASP A 238 8.36 -20.79 20.69
CA ASP A 238 9.09 -22.04 20.85
C ASP A 238 8.17 -23.19 20.42
N ASP A 239 8.67 -24.07 19.55
CA ASP A 239 7.91 -25.19 18.99
C ASP A 239 7.21 -25.99 20.11
N VAL A 240 5.87 -25.98 20.09
CA VAL A 240 5.03 -26.94 20.81
C VAL A 240 3.88 -27.37 19.90
N GLY A 241 4.18 -28.27 18.97
CA GLY A 241 3.31 -29.41 18.66
C GLY A 241 2.10 -29.15 17.78
N GLU A 242 2.29 -29.47 16.50
CA GLU A 242 1.42 -30.07 15.47
C GLU A 242 1.82 -29.43 14.14
N PRO A 243 2.09 -30.19 13.07
CA PRO A 243 2.39 -29.63 11.76
C PRO A 243 1.28 -28.65 11.38
N LEU A 244 1.66 -27.48 10.88
CA LEU A 244 0.72 -26.59 10.18
C LEU A 244 -0.01 -27.46 9.14
N GLU A 245 -1.31 -27.69 9.33
CA GLU A 245 -2.09 -28.49 8.39
C GLU A 245 -1.87 -27.91 6.99
N GLU A 246 -1.37 -28.79 6.12
CA GLU A 246 -1.10 -28.58 4.71
C GLU A 246 -2.23 -27.75 4.08
N THR A 247 -1.90 -26.51 3.70
CA THR A 247 -2.85 -25.57 3.11
C THR A 247 -3.51 -26.24 1.92
N ALA A 248 -4.85 -26.27 1.93
CA ALA A 248 -5.65 -26.86 0.87
C ALA A 248 -5.13 -26.39 -0.50
N GLN A 249 -4.67 -27.34 -1.32
CA GLN A 249 -4.51 -27.14 -2.74
C GLN A 249 -5.85 -26.65 -3.30
N TYR A 250 -5.88 -25.40 -3.73
CA TYR A 250 -6.98 -24.92 -4.57
C TYR A 250 -6.90 -25.70 -5.89
N PRO A 251 -8.01 -26.28 -6.37
CA PRO A 251 -8.00 -26.96 -7.65
C PRO A 251 -7.62 -25.96 -8.73
N ALA A 252 -6.67 -26.34 -9.58
CA ALA A 252 -6.40 -25.65 -10.82
C ALA A 252 -7.72 -25.44 -11.56
N LEU A 253 -7.99 -24.20 -11.99
CA LEU A 253 -9.08 -23.89 -12.90
C LEU A 253 -8.88 -24.71 -14.18
N THR A 254 -9.55 -25.85 -14.29
CA THR A 254 -9.74 -26.52 -15.57
C THR A 254 -10.71 -25.68 -16.36
N ALA A 255 -10.23 -25.13 -17.47
CA ALA A 255 -11.08 -24.63 -18.55
C ALA A 255 -11.92 -25.81 -19.04
N ASP A 256 -13.19 -25.86 -18.63
CA ASP A 256 -14.35 -26.42 -19.34
C ASP A 256 -15.53 -26.44 -18.37
N GLY A 257 -16.55 -25.62 -18.63
CA GLY A 257 -17.72 -25.47 -17.76
C GLY A 257 -18.63 -24.35 -18.25
N ASP A 258 -19.35 -24.66 -19.32
CA ASP A 258 -20.58 -24.04 -19.80
C ASP A 258 -21.61 -23.82 -18.66
N GLY A 259 -21.72 -22.59 -18.18
CA GLY A 259 -22.78 -22.13 -17.29
C GLY A 259 -23.34 -20.82 -17.80
N GLU A 260 -24.62 -20.84 -18.21
CA GLU A 260 -25.40 -19.69 -18.66
C GLU A 260 -25.31 -18.52 -17.67
N LEU A 261 -24.94 -17.34 -18.19
CA LEU A 261 -25.01 -16.08 -17.46
C LEU A 261 -26.44 -15.54 -17.56
N ASP A 262 -27.15 -15.50 -16.44
CA ASP A 262 -28.37 -14.73 -16.31
C ASP A 262 -28.03 -13.23 -16.38
N GLU A 263 -28.30 -12.63 -17.54
CA GLU A 263 -28.48 -11.19 -17.72
C GLU A 263 -29.77 -10.76 -17.02
N ASP A 264 -29.67 -10.20 -15.81
CA ASP A 264 -30.48 -9.05 -15.36
C ASP A 264 -30.26 -8.80 -13.87
N THR A 265 -29.41 -7.82 -13.55
CA THR A 265 -29.50 -6.95 -12.36
C THR A 265 -28.28 -6.01 -12.34
N LEU A 266 -28.23 -5.09 -13.30
CA LEU A 266 -27.39 -3.90 -13.24
C LEU A 266 -28.29 -2.67 -13.10
N ASP A 267 -28.80 -2.47 -11.89
CA ASP A 267 -29.37 -1.18 -11.49
C ASP A 267 -28.32 -0.34 -10.77
N GLU A 268 -28.06 0.80 -11.41
CA GLU A 268 -27.40 2.03 -10.97
C GLU A 268 -27.07 2.14 -9.47
N LEU A 269 -25.80 1.87 -9.13
CA LEU A 269 -25.15 2.50 -7.98
C LEU A 269 -24.02 3.39 -8.49
N ASP A 270 -24.06 4.64 -8.04
CA ASP A 270 -23.16 5.74 -8.39
C ASP A 270 -21.69 5.31 -8.54
N ARG A 271 -21.18 5.52 -9.76
CA ARG A 271 -19.77 5.40 -10.10
C ARG A 271 -19.00 6.54 -9.42
N VAL A 272 -18.46 6.27 -8.24
CA VAL A 272 -17.24 6.95 -7.81
C VAL A 272 -16.09 6.21 -8.52
N PRO A 273 -15.27 6.86 -9.35
CA PRO A 273 -14.09 6.20 -9.92
C PRO A 273 -13.19 5.74 -8.77
N ALA A 274 -12.75 4.49 -8.80
CA ALA A 274 -11.66 4.05 -7.96
C ALA A 274 -10.45 4.97 -8.23
N LEU A 275 -9.77 5.39 -7.17
CA LEU A 275 -8.55 6.18 -7.31
C LEU A 275 -7.44 5.22 -7.76
N ASP A 276 -7.03 5.30 -9.02
CA ASP A 276 -5.83 4.60 -9.47
C ASP A 276 -4.62 5.21 -8.75
N THR A 277 -3.93 4.39 -7.95
CA THR A 277 -2.69 4.75 -7.26
C THR A 277 -1.64 5.13 -8.31
N MET A 278 -1.07 6.32 -8.16
CA MET A 278 -0.06 6.86 -9.08
C MET A 278 1.31 6.77 -8.43
N VAL A 279 2.30 6.27 -9.17
CA VAL A 279 3.71 6.30 -8.74
C VAL A 279 4.37 7.59 -9.22
N VAL A 280 4.92 8.38 -8.31
CA VAL A 280 5.62 9.64 -8.61
C VAL A 280 6.98 9.66 -7.90
N PRO A 281 8.12 9.78 -8.63
CA PRO A 281 9.44 9.83 -8.00
C PRO A 281 9.57 10.93 -6.93
N PRO A 282 10.35 10.72 -5.84
CA PRO A 282 10.46 11.67 -4.72
C PRO A 282 10.88 13.10 -5.11
N GLY A 283 11.66 13.26 -6.18
CA GLY A 283 12.09 14.57 -6.68
C GLY A 283 10.96 15.36 -7.37
N GLU A 284 10.02 14.67 -8.00
CA GLU A 284 8.90 15.28 -8.74
C GLU A 284 7.66 15.50 -7.85
N ALA A 285 7.50 14.68 -6.81
CA ALA A 285 6.51 14.81 -5.75
C ALA A 285 6.46 16.25 -5.17
N GLN A 286 7.60 16.93 -5.08
CA GLN A 286 7.68 18.30 -4.57
C GLN A 286 7.10 19.37 -5.52
N GLU A 287 7.08 19.12 -6.83
CA GLU A 287 6.53 20.06 -7.81
C GLU A 287 5.00 19.96 -7.94
N ILE A 288 4.44 18.75 -7.73
CA ILE A 288 2.99 18.49 -7.82
C ILE A 288 2.21 19.21 -6.70
N VAL A 289 2.86 19.46 -5.56
CA VAL A 289 2.29 20.09 -4.36
C VAL A 289 2.26 21.63 -4.45
N ALA A 290 2.89 22.23 -5.46
CA ALA A 290 2.77 23.67 -5.65
C ALA A 290 1.39 24.00 -6.24
N PRO A 291 0.46 24.65 -5.50
CA PRO A 291 -0.75 25.17 -6.13
C PRO A 291 -0.32 26.07 -7.29
N LYS A 292 -0.98 25.97 -8.45
CA LYS A 292 -0.81 26.87 -9.60
C LYS A 292 -1.18 28.32 -9.20
N ARG A 293 -0.38 28.96 -8.34
CA ARG A 293 -0.45 30.38 -7.96
C ARG A 293 -0.07 31.29 -9.13
N ARG A 294 0.34 30.72 -10.27
CA ARG A 294 0.75 31.44 -11.48
C ARG A 294 -0.40 32.15 -12.21
N ALA A 295 -1.66 31.73 -12.05
CA ALA A 295 -2.80 32.42 -12.65
C ALA A 295 -3.21 33.68 -11.87
N LEU A 296 -3.32 33.60 -10.53
CA LEU A 296 -3.69 34.75 -9.70
C LEU A 296 -2.59 35.82 -9.59
N ALA A 297 -1.31 35.42 -9.58
CA ALA A 297 -0.20 36.38 -9.47
C ALA A 297 -0.12 37.37 -10.66
N ARG A 298 -0.66 37.01 -11.83
CA ARG A 298 -0.72 37.89 -13.00
C ARG A 298 -1.86 38.93 -12.94
N LEU A 299 -2.87 38.73 -12.10
CA LEU A 299 -4.00 39.66 -11.96
C LEU A 299 -3.73 40.80 -10.99
N ILE A 300 -2.84 40.60 -10.01
CA ILE A 300 -2.50 41.61 -8.98
C ILE A 300 -1.97 42.93 -9.59
N PRO A 301 -0.99 42.93 -10.52
CA PRO A 301 -0.51 44.19 -11.11
C PRO A 301 -1.56 44.89 -11.98
N ALA A 302 -2.43 44.14 -12.66
CA ALA A 302 -3.53 44.71 -13.45
C ALA A 302 -4.60 45.38 -12.56
N LEU A 303 -4.94 44.76 -11.43
CA LEU A 303 -5.90 45.32 -10.47
C LEU A 303 -5.36 46.59 -9.80
N LEU A 304 -4.06 46.61 -9.47
CA LEU A 304 -3.37 47.79 -8.95
C LEU A 304 -3.38 48.96 -9.96
N LEU A 305 -3.13 48.68 -11.25
CA LEU A 305 -3.21 49.70 -12.30
C LEU A 305 -4.62 50.28 -12.44
N ILE A 306 -5.65 49.44 -12.35
CA ILE A 306 -7.05 49.89 -12.40
C ILE A 306 -7.38 50.79 -11.20
N LEU A 307 -6.95 50.41 -9.99
CA LEU A 307 -7.15 51.23 -8.78
C LEU A 307 -6.45 52.58 -8.87
N VAL A 308 -5.21 52.62 -9.39
CA VAL A 308 -4.48 53.88 -9.60
C VAL A 308 -5.20 54.75 -10.64
N ALA A 309 -5.67 54.17 -11.74
CA ALA A 309 -6.42 54.91 -12.76
C ALA A 309 -7.72 55.52 -12.19
N LEU A 310 -8.47 54.74 -11.40
CA LEU A 310 -9.69 55.22 -10.74
C LEU A 310 -9.39 56.33 -9.72
N ALA A 311 -8.30 56.23 -8.97
CA ALA A 311 -7.88 57.29 -8.05
C ALA A 311 -7.54 58.59 -8.80
N VAL A 312 -6.82 58.51 -9.92
CA VAL A 312 -6.49 59.68 -10.75
C VAL A 312 -7.76 60.32 -11.32
N VAL A 313 -8.70 59.52 -11.85
CA VAL A 313 -9.99 60.03 -12.34
C VAL A 313 -10.79 60.70 -11.22
N GLY A 314 -10.81 60.10 -10.03
CA GLY A 314 -11.46 60.69 -8.85
C GLY A 314 -10.87 62.05 -8.47
N VAL A 315 -9.54 62.19 -8.47
CA VAL A 315 -8.85 63.46 -8.19
C VAL A 315 -9.17 64.51 -9.27
N VAL A 316 -9.14 64.14 -10.54
CA VAL A 316 -9.46 65.05 -11.65
C VAL A 316 -10.91 65.54 -11.55
N LEU A 317 -11.87 64.64 -11.35
CA LEU A 317 -13.28 64.99 -11.19
C LEU A 317 -13.50 65.88 -9.97
N TRP A 318 -12.84 65.60 -8.84
CA TRP A 318 -12.91 66.44 -7.64
C TRP A 318 -12.34 67.84 -7.86
N THR A 319 -11.22 67.97 -8.58
CA THR A 319 -10.65 69.29 -8.92
C THR A 319 -11.52 70.09 -9.89
N LEU A 320 -12.23 69.42 -10.80
CA LEU A 320 -13.17 70.06 -11.72
C LEU A 320 -14.46 70.49 -11.02
N TYR A 321 -14.94 69.72 -10.04
CA TYR A 321 -16.14 70.05 -9.26
C TYR A 321 -15.93 71.17 -8.24
N ARG A 322 -14.67 71.45 -7.87
CA ARG A 322 -14.29 72.48 -6.88
C ARG A 322 -13.96 73.84 -7.51
N ARG A 323 -14.07 73.97 -8.84
CA ARG A 323 -14.03 75.24 -9.58
C ARG A 323 -15.44 75.75 -9.84
#